data_AF-A0A7X6H219-F1
#
_entry.id   AF-A0A7X6H219-F1
#
_cell.length_a   1.000
_cell.length_b   1.000
_cell.length_c   1.000
_cell.angle_alpha   90.00
_cell.angle_beta   90.00
_cell.angle_gamma   90.00
#
_symmetry.space_group_name_H-M   'P 1'
#
loop_
_entity.id
_entity.type
_entity.pdbx_description
1 polymer ?
#
loop_
_entity_poly.entity_id
_entity_poly.type
_entity_poly.pdbx_seq_one_letter_code
_entity_poly.pdbx_strand_id
1 'polypeptide(L)'
;MRPGHVVTGGMLVGAGALATLWLPFGLVGALALLALLRICWLEDNITSDLFGRDRLPAGYRFTAERRRLFLFRWFGVLPGESPAERSAHLMATAMRTEVQVWGVLLLGLSSTLVAQYAPFGVAANAAVGFGVFLLALTRADRLARSLAYCEAGEALPDHLLLPRRRRVLAERKR
;
A
#
# COMPACT_ATOMS: atom_id res chain seq x y z
N MET A 1 -15.88 8.93 -5.51
CA MET A 1 -15.07 8.62 -4.30
C MET A 1 -15.93 8.83 -3.09
N ARG A 2 -15.98 7.87 -2.16
CA ARG A 2 -16.71 8.03 -0.88
C ARG A 2 -15.86 8.84 0.10
N PRO A 3 -16.47 9.69 0.95
CA PRO A 3 -15.74 10.46 1.96
C PRO A 3 -14.93 9.56 2.90
N GLY A 4 -15.42 8.34 3.18
CA GLY A 4 -14.71 7.35 3.99
C GLY A 4 -13.30 7.01 3.48
N HIS A 5 -13.07 6.96 2.16
CA HIS A 5 -11.75 6.62 1.62
C HIS A 5 -10.70 7.71 1.87
N VAL A 6 -11.11 8.98 1.83
CA VAL A 6 -10.24 10.12 2.12
C VAL A 6 -9.90 10.12 3.62
N VAL A 7 -10.89 9.86 4.47
CA VAL A 7 -10.69 9.71 5.92
C VAL A 7 -9.72 8.58 6.23
N THR A 8 -9.87 7.40 5.62
CA THR A 8 -8.93 6.28 5.79
C THR A 8 -7.50 6.68 5.41
N GLY A 9 -7.32 7.37 4.28
CA GLY A 9 -6.02 7.85 3.85
C GLY A 9 -5.40 8.84 4.84
N GLY A 10 -6.16 9.82 5.31
CA GLY A 10 -5.72 10.78 6.32
C GLY A 10 -5.38 10.12 7.66
N MET A 11 -6.19 9.15 8.10
CA MET A 11 -5.94 8.36 9.30
C MET A 11 -4.64 7.56 9.19
N LEU A 12 -4.31 7.00 8.01
CA LEU A 12 -3.05 6.29 7.81
C LEU A 12 -1.84 7.22 7.86
N VAL A 13 -1.93 8.43 7.29
CA VAL A 13 -0.88 9.44 7.43
C VAL A 13 -0.67 9.80 8.90
N GLY A 14 -1.77 10.11 9.60
CA GLY A 14 -1.75 10.42 11.02
C GLY A 14 -1.19 9.29 11.87
N ALA A 15 -1.59 8.04 11.60
CA ALA A 15 -1.08 6.86 12.29
C ALA A 15 0.44 6.69 12.09
N GLY A 16 0.95 6.89 10.87
CA GLY A 16 2.39 6.90 10.62
C GLY A 16 3.10 8.02 11.38
N ALA A 17 2.59 9.25 11.31
CA ALA A 17 3.18 10.39 12.00
C ALA A 17 3.21 10.22 13.53
N LEU A 18 2.11 9.73 14.12
CA LEU A 18 2.00 9.45 15.55
C LEU A 18 2.88 8.28 15.96
N ALA A 19 2.95 7.21 15.16
CA ALA A 19 3.81 6.06 15.47
C ALA A 19 5.27 6.47 15.69
N THR A 20 5.79 7.43 14.92
CA THR A 20 7.15 7.97 15.16
C THR A 20 7.29 8.69 16.50
N LEU A 21 6.24 9.32 17.03
CA LEU A 21 6.26 10.02 18.32
C LEU A 21 6.25 9.05 19.51
N TRP A 22 5.54 7.92 19.36
CA TRP A 22 5.26 7.01 20.47
C TRP A 22 6.17 5.80 20.51
N LEU A 23 6.71 5.37 19.37
CA LEU A 23 7.53 4.16 19.28
C LEU A 23 9.02 4.46 19.48
N PRO A 24 9.76 3.54 20.12
CA PRO A 24 11.22 3.56 20.11
C PRO A 24 11.76 3.57 18.67
N PHE A 25 12.86 4.31 18.46
CA PHE A 25 13.50 4.43 17.15
C PHE A 25 13.80 3.10 16.45
N GLY A 26 14.23 2.08 17.20
CA GLY A 26 14.48 0.75 16.65
C GLY A 26 13.23 0.13 16.02
N LEU A 27 12.06 0.31 16.64
CA LEU A 27 10.78 -0.15 16.11
C LEU A 27 10.32 0.69 14.91
N VAL A 28 10.52 2.01 14.94
CA VAL A 28 10.23 2.89 13.79
C VAL A 28 11.06 2.46 12.58
N GLY A 29 12.35 2.20 12.77
CA GLY A 29 13.25 1.70 11.72
C GLY A 29 12.83 0.33 11.20
N ALA A 30 12.49 -0.60 12.09
CA ALA A 30 12.01 -1.93 11.70
C ALA A 30 10.69 -1.87 10.91
N LEU A 31 9.74 -1.01 11.31
CA LEU A 31 8.49 -0.79 10.58
C LEU A 31 8.74 -0.16 9.21
N ALA A 32 9.64 0.82 9.12
CA ALA A 32 10.00 1.44 7.85
C ALA A 32 10.63 0.42 6.89
N LEU A 33 11.56 -0.42 7.39
CA LEU A 33 12.17 -1.48 6.61
C LEU A 33 11.14 -2.53 6.15
N LEU A 34 10.26 -2.97 7.06
CA LEU A 34 9.18 -3.90 6.73
C LEU A 34 8.28 -3.32 5.64
N ALA A 35 7.86 -2.07 5.77
CA ALA A 35 7.04 -1.38 4.77
C ALA A 35 7.74 -1.32 3.41
N LEU A 36 9.03 -0.99 3.37
CA LEU A 36 9.82 -0.96 2.13
C LEU A 36 9.94 -2.34 1.48
N LEU A 37 10.31 -3.37 2.26
CA LEU A 37 10.40 -4.75 1.77
C LEU A 37 9.05 -5.21 1.22
N ARG A 38 7.96 -4.88 1.93
CA ARG A 38 6.60 -5.23 1.52
C ARG A 38 6.20 -4.52 0.23
N ILE A 39 6.51 -3.24 0.08
CA ILE A 39 6.29 -2.48 -1.16
C ILE A 39 7.06 -3.12 -2.31
N CYS A 40 8.35 -3.40 -2.13
CA CYS A 40 9.19 -4.00 -3.18
C CYS A 40 8.65 -5.35 -3.63
N TRP A 41 8.32 -6.23 -2.67
CA TRP A 41 7.76 -7.56 -2.95
C TRP A 41 6.42 -7.47 -3.69
N LEU A 42 5.51 -6.59 -3.25
CA LEU A 42 4.22 -6.40 -3.91
C LEU A 42 4.38 -5.83 -5.33
N GLU A 43 5.24 -4.82 -5.52
CA GLU A 43 5.46 -4.25 -6.84
C GLU A 43 6.10 -5.25 -7.81
N ASP A 44 6.98 -6.14 -7.31
CA ASP A 44 7.54 -7.20 -8.13
C ASP A 44 6.46 -8.20 -8.56
N ASN A 45 5.67 -8.72 -7.63
CA ASN A 45 4.55 -9.63 -7.91
C ASN A 45 3.51 -9.05 -8.86
N ILE A 46 3.15 -7.77 -8.70
CA ILE A 46 2.25 -7.09 -9.65
C ILE A 46 2.87 -7.14 -11.05
N THR A 47 4.16 -6.85 -11.18
CA THR A 47 4.83 -6.74 -12.48
C THR A 47 5.09 -8.10 -13.13
N SER A 48 5.50 -9.11 -12.36
CA SER A 48 5.94 -10.42 -12.85
C SER A 48 4.79 -11.42 -13.00
N ASP A 49 3.87 -11.46 -12.03
CA ASP A 49 2.88 -12.52 -11.93
C ASP A 49 1.49 -12.12 -12.40
N LEU A 50 1.13 -10.84 -12.30
CA LEU A 50 -0.26 -10.39 -12.46
C LEU A 50 -0.46 -9.50 -13.68
N PHE A 51 0.50 -8.61 -13.97
CA PHE A 51 0.37 -7.64 -15.05
C PHE A 51 0.12 -8.31 -16.40
N GLY A 52 -1.00 -7.96 -17.04
CA GLY A 52 -1.46 -8.45 -18.34
C GLY A 52 -1.96 -9.91 -18.33
N ARG A 53 -2.11 -10.57 -17.18
CA ARG A 53 -2.74 -11.89 -17.11
C ARG A 53 -4.22 -11.71 -16.78
N ASP A 54 -5.09 -12.51 -17.41
CA ASP A 54 -6.52 -12.46 -17.08
C ASP A 54 -6.86 -13.38 -15.91
N ARG A 55 -6.24 -14.57 -15.89
CA ARG A 55 -6.47 -15.59 -14.86
C ARG A 55 -5.45 -15.46 -13.73
N LEU A 56 -5.94 -15.61 -12.51
CA LEU A 56 -5.10 -15.62 -11.31
C LEU A 56 -4.25 -16.90 -11.25
N PRO A 57 -2.92 -16.81 -11.00
CA PRO A 57 -2.08 -17.99 -10.87
C PRO A 57 -2.49 -18.87 -9.68
N ALA A 58 -2.34 -20.18 -9.80
CA ALA A 58 -2.81 -21.15 -8.81
C ALA A 58 -2.23 -20.91 -7.39
N GLY A 59 -0.97 -20.48 -7.30
CA GLY A 59 -0.31 -20.18 -6.02
C GLY A 59 -1.04 -19.12 -5.17
N TYR A 60 -1.64 -18.12 -5.82
CA TYR A 60 -2.44 -17.10 -5.12
C TYR A 60 -3.73 -17.68 -4.56
N ARG A 61 -4.40 -18.55 -5.33
CA ARG A 61 -5.63 -19.25 -4.88
C ARG A 61 -5.36 -20.15 -3.68
N PHE A 62 -4.30 -20.97 -3.75
CA PHE A 62 -3.91 -21.84 -2.63
C PHE A 62 -3.58 -21.04 -1.36
N THR A 63 -2.94 -19.88 -1.51
CA THR A 63 -2.59 -19.03 -0.37
C THR A 63 -3.82 -18.35 0.24
N ALA A 64 -4.81 -17.98 -0.59
CA ALA A 64 -6.09 -17.46 -0.11
C ALA A 64 -6.87 -18.53 0.65
N GLU A 65 -6.95 -19.74 0.11
CA GLU A 65 -7.61 -20.88 0.74
C GLU A 65 -6.97 -21.25 2.09
N ARG A 66 -5.63 -21.32 2.14
CA ARG A 66 -4.91 -21.54 3.40
C ARG A 66 -5.21 -20.47 4.45
N ARG A 67 -5.32 -19.20 4.05
CA ARG A 67 -5.71 -18.10 4.95
C ARG A 67 -7.14 -18.25 5.46
N ARG A 68 -8.09 -18.67 4.61
CA ARG A 68 -9.47 -18.97 5.04
C ARG A 68 -9.51 -20.12 6.04
N LEU A 69 -8.78 -21.20 5.76
CA LEU A 69 -8.68 -22.35 6.67
C LEU A 69 -8.05 -21.96 8.01
N PHE A 70 -7.01 -21.12 7.98
CA PHE A 70 -6.41 -20.58 9.19
C PHE A 70 -7.43 -19.77 10.00
N LEU A 71 -8.14 -18.82 9.39
CA LEU A 71 -9.14 -18.00 10.07
C LEU A 71 -10.30 -18.83 10.62
N PHE A 72 -10.76 -19.83 9.87
CA PHE A 72 -11.79 -20.75 10.32
C PHE A 72 -11.34 -21.55 11.54
N ARG A 73 -10.11 -22.08 11.53
CA ARG A 73 -9.58 -22.87 12.66
C ARG A 73 -9.37 -22.05 13.93
N TRP A 74 -8.87 -20.84 13.80
CA TRP A 74 -8.50 -20.01 14.95
C TRP A 74 -9.63 -19.16 15.49
N PHE A 75 -10.55 -18.72 14.63
CA PHE A 75 -11.60 -17.78 14.99
C PHE A 75 -13.02 -18.29 14.72
N GLY A 76 -13.17 -19.47 14.12
CA GLY A 76 -14.49 -19.99 13.72
C GLY A 76 -15.15 -19.21 12.58
N VAL A 77 -14.42 -18.27 11.95
CA VAL A 77 -14.93 -17.40 10.89
C VAL A 77 -14.49 -17.95 9.54
N LEU A 78 -15.45 -18.26 8.67
CA LEU A 78 -15.17 -18.57 7.27
C LEU A 78 -15.32 -17.28 6.44
N PRO A 79 -14.21 -16.66 5.99
CA PRO A 79 -14.29 -15.46 5.18
C PRO A 79 -14.93 -15.79 3.83
N GLY A 80 -15.83 -14.91 3.36
CA GLY A 80 -16.40 -15.01 2.02
C GLY A 80 -15.33 -14.87 0.93
N GLU A 81 -15.71 -15.20 -0.31
CA GLU A 81 -14.81 -15.05 -1.44
C GLU A 81 -14.47 -13.58 -1.70
N SER A 82 -13.17 -13.26 -1.69
CA SER A 82 -12.73 -11.91 -2.03
C SER A 82 -12.90 -11.65 -3.53
N PRO A 83 -13.44 -10.50 -3.94
CA PRO A 83 -13.49 -10.10 -5.35
C PRO A 83 -12.11 -10.15 -6.04
N ALA A 84 -11.04 -9.89 -5.28
CA ALA A 84 -9.67 -9.94 -5.76
C ALA A 84 -9.25 -11.33 -6.29
N GLU A 85 -9.91 -12.40 -5.86
CA GLU A 85 -9.57 -13.77 -6.25
C GLU A 85 -10.15 -14.18 -7.61
N ARG A 86 -11.04 -13.36 -8.19
CA ARG A 86 -11.73 -13.66 -9.45
C ARG A 86 -10.84 -13.49 -10.69
N SER A 87 -9.89 -12.55 -10.66
CA SER A 87 -9.00 -12.27 -11.79
C SER A 87 -7.66 -11.73 -11.32
N ALA A 88 -6.64 -11.88 -12.17
CA ALA A 88 -5.31 -11.33 -11.88
C ALA A 88 -5.32 -9.79 -11.83
N HIS A 89 -6.17 -9.12 -12.62
CA HIS A 89 -6.33 -7.67 -12.61
C HIS A 89 -6.90 -7.13 -11.28
N LEU A 90 -7.89 -7.83 -10.70
CA LEU A 90 -8.46 -7.45 -9.41
C LEU A 90 -7.48 -7.72 -8.26
N MET A 91 -6.73 -8.82 -8.32
CA MET A 91 -5.63 -9.07 -7.39
C MET A 91 -4.56 -7.99 -7.47
N ALA A 92 -4.16 -7.60 -8.69
CA ALA A 92 -3.18 -6.55 -8.91
C ALA A 92 -3.65 -5.21 -8.33
N THR A 93 -4.95 -4.92 -8.46
CA THR A 93 -5.58 -3.72 -7.90
C THR A 93 -5.55 -3.73 -6.37
N ALA A 94 -5.89 -4.86 -5.74
CA ALA A 94 -5.80 -5.03 -4.30
C ALA A 94 -4.36 -4.87 -3.80
N MET A 95 -3.39 -5.50 -4.47
CA MET A 95 -1.97 -5.37 -4.14
C MET A 95 -1.47 -3.94 -4.33
N ARG A 96 -1.91 -3.25 -5.38
CA ARG A 96 -1.54 -1.85 -5.60
C ARG A 96 -2.09 -0.94 -4.51
N THR A 97 -3.30 -1.21 -4.05
CA THR A 97 -3.89 -0.53 -2.90
C THR A 97 -3.05 -0.77 -1.65
N GLU A 98 -2.63 -2.01 -1.39
CA GLU A 98 -1.73 -2.34 -0.28
C GLU A 98 -0.38 -1.59 -0.37
N VAL A 99 0.23 -1.52 -1.55
CA VAL A 99 1.45 -0.71 -1.78
C VAL A 99 1.22 0.76 -1.40
N GLN A 100 0.07 1.32 -1.76
CA GLN A 100 -0.25 2.71 -1.44
C GLN A 100 -0.49 2.91 0.06
N VAL A 101 -1.12 1.96 0.75
CA VAL A 101 -1.26 1.99 2.23
C VAL A 101 0.12 2.08 2.88
N TRP A 102 1.04 1.18 2.52
CA TRP A 102 2.40 1.18 3.07
C TRP A 102 3.16 2.46 2.72
N GLY A 103 3.02 2.97 1.49
CA GLY A 103 3.68 4.19 1.05
C GLY A 103 3.19 5.43 1.80
N VAL A 104 1.88 5.54 2.06
CA VAL A 104 1.29 6.63 2.83
C VAL A 104 1.75 6.58 4.28
N LEU A 105 1.74 5.40 4.90
CA LEU A 105 2.24 5.19 6.26
C LEU A 105 3.73 5.56 6.38
N LEU A 106 4.56 5.11 5.44
CA LEU A 106 6.00 5.39 5.42
C LEU A 106 6.30 6.88 5.30
N LEU A 107 5.55 7.61 4.47
CA LEU A 107 5.68 9.06 4.37
C LEU A 107 5.23 9.77 5.65
N GLY A 108 4.15 9.30 6.28
CA GLY A 108 3.72 9.77 7.60
C GLY A 108 4.82 9.61 8.65
N LEU A 109 5.38 8.40 8.77
CA LEU A 109 6.50 8.11 9.68
C LEU A 109 7.70 9.05 9.42
N SER A 110 8.08 9.19 8.14
CA SER A 110 9.21 9.99 7.69
C SER A 110 9.03 11.47 7.98
N SER A 111 7.80 12.00 7.84
CA SER A 111 7.50 13.42 8.06
C SER A 111 7.85 13.87 9.48
N THR A 112 7.43 13.11 10.48
CA THR A 112 7.73 13.37 11.89
C THR A 112 9.21 13.15 12.21
N LEU A 113 9.83 12.12 11.63
CA LEU A 113 11.24 11.81 11.88
C LEU A 113 12.13 12.95 11.37
N VAL A 114 11.84 13.48 10.19
CA VAL A 114 12.52 14.65 9.62
C VAL A 114 12.26 15.90 10.47
N ALA A 115 11.02 16.13 10.89
CA ALA A 115 10.67 17.29 11.72
C ALA A 115 11.45 17.33 13.04
N GLN A 116 11.72 16.17 13.64
CA GLN A 116 12.37 16.07 14.95
C GLN A 116 13.89 15.95 14.87
N TYR A 117 14.42 15.18 13.91
CA TYR A 117 15.80 14.68 13.98
C TYR A 117 16.66 15.03 12.77
N ALA A 118 16.15 15.79 11.79
CA ALA A 118 16.98 16.21 10.67
C ALA A 118 18.07 17.22 11.10
N PRO A 119 19.20 17.33 10.37
CA PRO A 119 20.33 18.16 10.78
C PRO A 119 20.23 19.62 10.32
N PHE A 120 19.06 20.12 9.87
CA PHE A 120 18.93 21.43 9.22
C PHE A 120 18.56 22.58 10.17
N GLY A 121 18.35 22.29 11.46
CA GLY A 121 17.86 23.23 12.47
C GLY A 121 16.34 23.21 12.60
N VAL A 122 15.82 23.60 13.78
CA VAL A 122 14.42 23.37 14.19
C VAL A 122 13.39 23.88 13.17
N ALA A 123 13.51 25.13 12.71
CA ALA A 123 12.56 25.71 11.77
C ALA A 123 12.60 25.04 10.40
N ALA A 124 13.81 24.75 9.88
CA ALA A 124 13.98 24.08 8.60
C ALA A 124 13.49 22.62 8.65
N ASN A 125 13.80 21.89 9.72
CA ASN A 125 13.30 20.54 9.95
C ASN A 125 11.77 20.50 9.96
N ALA A 126 11.13 21.40 10.70
CA ALA A 126 9.69 21.50 10.77
C ALA A 126 9.08 21.79 9.38
N ALA A 127 9.66 22.71 8.62
CA ALA A 127 9.22 23.04 7.26
C ALA A 127 9.35 21.85 6.31
N VAL A 128 10.48 21.14 6.31
CA VAL A 128 10.68 19.95 5.46
C VAL A 128 9.76 18.82 5.90
N GLY A 129 9.63 18.56 7.20
CA GLY A 129 8.71 17.56 7.74
C GLY A 129 7.26 17.85 7.35
N PHE A 130 6.82 19.10 7.45
CA PHE A 130 5.50 19.54 6.97
C PHE A 130 5.33 19.32 5.47
N GLY A 131 6.36 19.63 4.65
CA GLY A 131 6.35 19.33 3.22
C GLY A 131 6.17 17.84 2.91
N VAL A 132 6.86 16.96 3.65
CA VAL A 132 6.71 15.49 3.52
C VAL A 132 5.31 15.06 3.97
N PHE A 133 4.75 15.67 5.01
CA PHE A 133 3.39 15.40 5.48
C PHE A 133 2.34 15.77 4.41
N LEU A 134 2.46 16.94 3.77
CA LEU A 134 1.59 17.32 2.65
C LEU A 134 1.74 16.34 1.48
N LEU A 135 2.95 15.91 1.17
CA LEU A 135 3.17 14.87 0.17
C LEU A 135 2.46 13.56 0.54
N ALA A 136 2.49 13.16 1.82
CA ALA A 136 1.77 11.98 2.31
C ALA A 136 0.26 12.11 2.07
N LEU A 137 -0.33 13.28 2.33
CA LEU A 137 -1.75 13.55 2.06
C LEU A 137 -2.08 13.47 0.56
N THR A 138 -1.26 14.06 -0.32
CA THR A 138 -1.48 13.92 -1.77
C THR A 138 -1.38 12.46 -2.26
N ARG A 139 -0.61 11.63 -1.55
CA ARG A 139 -0.56 10.18 -1.81
C ARG A 139 -1.77 9.46 -1.24
N ALA A 140 -2.32 9.92 -0.12
CA ALA A 140 -3.58 9.43 0.43
C ALA A 140 -4.75 9.62 -0.56
N ASP A 141 -4.76 10.66 -1.38
CA ASP A 141 -5.76 10.82 -2.45
C ASP A 141 -5.65 9.74 -3.54
N ARG A 142 -4.43 9.27 -3.82
CA ARG A 142 -4.23 8.14 -4.75
C ARG A 142 -4.73 6.85 -4.13
N LEU A 143 -4.47 6.64 -2.84
CA LEU A 143 -5.02 5.54 -2.06
C LEU A 143 -6.55 5.53 -2.08
N ALA A 144 -7.17 6.69 -1.86
CA ALA A 144 -8.62 6.79 -1.83
C ALA A 144 -9.26 6.46 -3.19
N ARG A 145 -8.56 6.73 -4.30
CA ARG A 145 -8.96 6.27 -5.63
C ARG A 145 -8.84 4.76 -5.76
N SER A 146 -7.70 4.16 -5.40
CA SER A 146 -7.52 2.70 -5.51
C SER A 146 -8.48 1.92 -4.61
N LEU A 147 -8.82 2.44 -3.43
CA LEU A 147 -9.90 1.90 -2.59
C LEU A 147 -11.26 1.93 -3.27
N ALA A 148 -11.58 3.00 -4.02
CA ALA A 148 -12.83 3.08 -4.76
C ALA A 148 -12.93 2.02 -5.86
N TYR A 149 -11.84 1.71 -6.57
CA TYR A 149 -11.81 0.61 -7.54
C TYR A 149 -11.96 -0.76 -6.86
N CYS A 150 -11.29 -0.97 -5.72
CA CYS A 150 -11.46 -2.20 -4.93
C CYS A 150 -12.92 -2.40 -4.49
N GLU A 151 -13.58 -1.34 -4.01
CA GLU A 151 -14.97 -1.38 -3.57
C GLU A 151 -15.94 -1.61 -4.73
N ALA A 152 -15.69 -1.00 -5.89
CA ALA A 152 -16.48 -1.22 -7.09
C ALA A 152 -16.29 -2.63 -7.70
N GLY A 153 -15.25 -3.36 -7.28
CA GLY A 153 -14.89 -4.63 -7.90
C GLY A 153 -14.35 -4.46 -9.32
N GLU A 154 -13.75 -3.31 -9.60
CA GLU A 154 -13.22 -2.94 -10.91
C GLU A 154 -11.69 -2.96 -10.91
N ALA A 155 -11.11 -3.34 -12.05
CA ALA A 155 -9.67 -3.32 -12.23
C ALA A 155 -9.16 -1.88 -12.38
N LEU A 156 -8.09 -1.57 -11.67
CA LEU A 156 -7.38 -0.31 -11.82
C LEU A 156 -6.76 -0.22 -13.22
N PRO A 157 -6.92 0.89 -13.96
CA PRO A 157 -6.25 1.08 -15.24
C PRO A 157 -4.74 0.90 -15.15
N ASP A 158 -4.13 0.32 -16.20
CA ASP A 158 -2.69 0.02 -16.25
C ASP A 158 -1.79 1.22 -15.94
N HIS A 159 -2.25 2.42 -16.29
CA HIS A 159 -1.51 3.64 -16.06
C HIS A 159 -1.45 4.10 -14.60
N LEU A 160 -2.38 3.63 -13.77
CA LEU A 160 -2.39 3.83 -12.32
C LEU A 160 -1.79 2.62 -11.59
N LEU A 161 -1.81 1.44 -12.21
CA LEU A 161 -1.23 0.21 -11.69
C LEU A 161 0.31 0.27 -11.70
N LEU A 162 0.91 0.58 -12.85
CA LEU A 162 2.37 0.61 -13.02
C LEU A 162 2.87 1.96 -13.57
N PRO A 163 4.00 2.48 -13.02
CA PRO A 163 4.71 3.60 -13.62
C PRO A 163 5.10 3.29 -15.07
N ARG A 164 5.10 4.31 -15.94
CA ARG A 164 5.37 4.16 -17.38
C ARG A 164 6.62 3.34 -17.68
N ARG A 165 7.73 3.58 -16.97
CA ARG A 165 8.98 2.84 -17.16
C ARG A 165 8.84 1.33 -16.89
N ARG A 166 8.14 0.94 -15.82
CA ARG A 166 7.94 -0.48 -15.49
C ARG A 166 7.00 -1.17 -16.47
N ARG A 167 6.01 -0.44 -16.99
CA ARG A 167 5.07 -0.97 -17.99
C ARG A 167 5.79 -1.37 -19.29
N VAL A 168 6.63 -0.48 -19.80
CA VAL A 168 7.46 -0.76 -20.99
C VAL A 168 8.37 -1.97 -20.78
N LEU A 169 8.93 -2.14 -19.57
CA LEU A 169 9.76 -3.31 -19.25
C LEU A 169 8.94 -4.60 -19.14
N ALA A 170 7.73 -4.53 -18.58
CA ALA A 170 6.85 -5.67 -18.44
C ALA A 170 6.30 -6.14 -19.80
N GLU A 171 5.96 -5.20 -20.68
CA GLU A 171 5.55 -5.47 -22.06
C GLU A 171 6.66 -6.15 -22.87
N ARG A 172 7.93 -5.79 -22.66
CA ARG A 172 9.08 -6.42 -23.36
C ARG A 172 9.39 -7.85 -22.91
N LYS A 173 8.91 -8.28 -21.74
CA LYS A 173 9.12 -9.64 -21.22
C LYS A 173 8.06 -10.63 -21.72
N ARG A 174 7.06 -10.14 -22.45
CA ARG A 174 5.99 -10.94 -23.07
C ARG A 174 6.30 -11.14 -24.54
#